data_AF-A0A9W4RPT3-F1
#
_entry.id   AF-A0A9W4RPT3-F1
#
_cell.length_a   1.000
_cell.length_b   1.000
_cell.length_c   1.000
_cell.angle_alpha   90.00
_cell.angle_beta   90.00
_cell.angle_gamma   90.00
#
_symmetry.space_group_name_H-M   'P 1'
#
loop_
_entity.id
_entity.type
_entity.pdbx_description
1 polymer ?
#
loop_
_entity_poly.entity_id
_entity_poly.type
_entity_poly.pdbx_seq_one_letter_code
_entity_poly.pdbx_strand_id
1 'polypeptide(L)'
;MKYWWFQMANVLGDSSGRETICRVTGGMKVKADRDESSPYAAMLAAQDVATRCKELGITALHIKIRATGGNGTKTPGPGAQSALRALARSGMKIGRIEDVTPTPSDSTRRKGGRRGRRL
;
A
#
# COMPACT_ATOMS: atom_id res chain seq x y z
N MET A 1 -1.77 17.37 -3.07
CA MET A 1 -0.69 16.36 -3.23
C MET A 1 -0.62 15.45 -2.02
N LYS A 2 -1.56 14.51 -1.86
CA LYS A 2 -1.58 13.54 -0.76
C LYS A 2 -1.16 12.19 -1.32
N TYR A 3 0.15 11.96 -1.33
CA TYR A 3 0.79 10.76 -1.84
C TYR A 3 0.49 9.56 -0.96
N TRP A 4 -0.68 8.94 -1.14
CA TRP A 4 -0.87 7.52 -0.87
C TRP A 4 -0.22 6.73 -2.01
N TRP A 5 1.10 6.53 -1.92
CA TRP A 5 1.73 5.43 -2.65
C TRP A 5 1.37 4.14 -1.92
N PHE A 6 0.13 3.69 -2.09
CA PHE A 6 -0.14 2.26 -2.06
C PHE A 6 0.38 1.73 -3.39
N GLN A 7 1.70 1.58 -3.50
CA GLN A 7 2.35 0.86 -4.60
C GLN A 7 2.09 -0.62 -4.37
N MET A 8 0.84 -1.04 -4.49
CA MET A 8 0.49 -2.46 -4.58
C MET A 8 0.75 -2.91 -6.01
N ALA A 9 2.02 -2.86 -6.36
CA ALA A 9 2.49 -2.95 -7.73
C ALA A 9 3.93 -3.43 -7.88
N ASN A 10 4.64 -3.74 -6.79
CA ASN A 10 5.81 -4.60 -6.91
C ASN A 10 5.31 -6.04 -6.77
N VAL A 11 4.46 -6.46 -7.70
CA VAL A 11 4.25 -7.88 -7.95
C VAL A 11 5.56 -8.35 -8.56
N LEU A 12 6.27 -9.21 -7.84
CA LEU A 12 7.58 -9.71 -8.20
C LEU A 12 7.51 -10.47 -9.53
N GLY A 13 7.75 -9.76 -10.63
CA GLY A 13 8.29 -10.33 -11.86
C GLY A 13 9.81 -10.45 -11.80
N ASP A 14 10.47 -9.67 -10.92
CA ASP A 14 11.90 -9.77 -10.71
C ASP A 14 12.24 -9.40 -9.25
N SER A 15 13.06 -10.22 -8.60
CA SER A 15 13.72 -9.93 -7.32
C SER A 15 14.42 -8.57 -7.29
N SER A 16 14.74 -8.00 -8.46
CA SER A 16 15.31 -6.65 -8.62
C SER A 16 14.35 -5.51 -8.26
N GLY A 17 13.03 -5.73 -8.26
CA GLY A 17 12.03 -4.70 -7.95
C GLY A 17 11.96 -3.55 -8.96
N ARG A 18 12.51 -3.71 -10.17
CA ARG A 18 12.55 -2.68 -11.22
C ARG A 18 11.28 -2.64 -12.08
N GLU A 19 10.68 -3.80 -12.34
CA GLU A 19 9.51 -3.91 -13.21
C GLU A 19 8.21 -3.95 -12.42
N THR A 20 7.21 -3.24 -12.94
CA THR A 20 5.89 -3.06 -12.30
C THR A 20 4.83 -3.76 -13.14
N ILE A 21 4.13 -4.73 -12.57
CA ILE A 21 3.11 -5.50 -13.29
C ILE A 21 1.77 -4.79 -13.31
N CYS A 22 1.34 -4.24 -12.16
CA CYS A 22 0.05 -3.57 -12.07
C CYS A 22 0.05 -2.51 -10.98
N ARG A 23 -0.31 -1.27 -11.30
CA ARG A 23 -0.46 -0.20 -10.30
C ARG A 23 -1.94 0.16 -10.16
N VAL A 24 -2.48 -0.02 -8.95
CA VAL A 24 -3.86 0.34 -8.61
C VAL A 24 -3.85 1.11 -7.29
N THR A 25 -4.57 2.23 -7.24
CA THR A 25 -4.73 3.04 -6.02
C THR A 25 -6.19 3.05 -5.56
N GLY A 26 -6.43 3.32 -4.27
CA GLY A 26 -7.79 3.42 -3.73
C GLY A 26 -8.63 4.48 -4.45
N GLY A 27 -8.04 5.64 -4.78
CA GLY A 27 -8.70 6.71 -5.52
C GLY A 27 -9.10 6.36 -6.96
N MET A 28 -8.53 5.31 -7.57
CA MET A 28 -9.03 4.84 -8.87
C MET A 28 -10.37 4.12 -8.77
N LYS A 29 -10.78 3.69 -7.57
CA LYS A 29 -12.00 2.91 -7.34
C LYS A 29 -13.13 3.71 -6.70
N VAL A 30 -12.83 4.90 -6.19
CA VAL A 30 -13.83 5.76 -5.54
C VAL A 30 -13.81 7.15 -6.16
N LYS A 31 -14.98 7.77 -6.26
CA LYS A 31 -15.14 9.12 -6.83
C LYS A 31 -14.88 10.24 -5.81
N ALA A 32 -14.86 9.90 -4.52
CA ALA A 32 -14.74 10.86 -3.43
C ALA A 32 -13.32 10.86 -2.85
N ASP A 33 -12.68 12.02 -2.82
CA ASP A 33 -11.29 12.19 -2.35
C ASP A 33 -11.07 11.75 -0.89
N ARG A 34 -12.11 11.83 -0.05
CA ARG A 34 -12.03 11.39 1.36
C ARG A 34 -11.98 9.88 1.50
N ASP A 35 -12.58 9.15 0.56
CA ASP A 35 -12.75 7.71 0.62
C ASP A 35 -11.57 6.95 0.02
N GLU A 36 -10.55 7.66 -0.49
CA GLU A 36 -9.32 7.06 -1.02
C GLU A 36 -8.60 6.17 0.00
N SER A 37 -8.67 6.54 1.28
CA SER A 37 -8.06 5.80 2.38
C SER A 37 -9.00 4.76 3.00
N SER A 38 -10.24 4.66 2.51
CA SER A 38 -11.25 3.76 3.05
C SER A 38 -10.83 2.31 2.87
N PRO A 39 -11.11 1.43 3.86
CA PRO A 39 -10.87 0.00 3.73
C PRO A 39 -11.61 -0.63 2.54
N TYR A 40 -12.77 -0.05 2.16
CA TYR A 40 -13.55 -0.51 1.01
C TYR A 40 -12.81 -0.26 -0.32
N ALA A 41 -12.25 0.95 -0.49
CA ALA A 41 -11.48 1.30 -1.68
C ALA A 41 -10.23 0.40 -1.83
N ALA A 42 -9.56 0.12 -0.71
CA ALA A 42 -8.38 -0.76 -0.68
C ALA A 42 -8.72 -2.21 -1.04
N MET A 43 -9.88 -2.71 -0.59
CA MET A 43 -10.35 -4.06 -0.94
C MET A 43 -10.61 -4.20 -2.45
N LEU A 44 -11.33 -3.25 -3.05
CA LEU A 44 -11.61 -3.26 -4.48
C LEU A 44 -10.30 -3.22 -5.30
N ALA A 45 -9.38 -2.32 -4.93
CA ALA A 45 -8.09 -2.23 -5.59
C ALA A 45 -7.30 -3.55 -5.51
N ALA A 46 -7.33 -4.24 -4.35
CA ALA A 46 -6.66 -5.51 -4.15
C ALA A 46 -7.27 -6.65 -4.99
N GLN A 47 -8.59 -6.65 -5.17
CA GLN A 47 -9.26 -7.63 -6.03
C GLN A 47 -8.85 -7.49 -7.49
N ASP A 48 -8.79 -6.26 -8.01
CA ASP A 48 -8.35 -6.01 -9.39
C ASP A 48 -6.90 -6.43 -9.63
N VAL A 49 -6.01 -6.15 -8.66
CA VAL A 49 -4.62 -6.61 -8.71
C VAL A 49 -4.56 -8.13 -8.76
N ALA A 50 -5.35 -8.82 -7.92
CA ALA A 50 -5.38 -10.27 -7.91
C ALA A 50 -5.89 -10.86 -9.23
N THR A 51 -6.92 -10.28 -9.84
CA THR A 51 -7.42 -10.73 -11.15
C THR A 51 -6.35 -10.59 -12.23
N ARG A 52 -5.68 -9.44 -12.30
CA ARG A 52 -4.58 -9.22 -13.26
C ARG A 52 -3.40 -10.16 -13.03
N CYS A 53 -3.06 -10.44 -11.77
CA CYS A 53 -2.00 -11.39 -11.45
C CYS A 53 -2.35 -12.82 -11.90
N LYS A 54 -3.62 -13.22 -11.79
CA LYS A 54 -4.09 -14.53 -12.27
C LYS A 54 -4.04 -14.65 -13.79
N GLU A 55 -4.42 -13.61 -14.52
CA GLU A 55 -4.31 -13.56 -15.99
C GLU A 55 -2.86 -13.74 -16.46
N LEU A 56 -1.91 -13.23 -15.68
CA LEU A 56 -0.47 -13.33 -15.94
C LEU A 56 0.17 -14.62 -15.40
N GLY A 57 -0.61 -15.52 -14.76
CA GLY A 57 -0.12 -16.79 -14.24
C GLY A 57 0.67 -16.70 -12.91
N ILE A 58 0.58 -15.58 -12.19
CA ILE A 58 1.29 -15.38 -10.93
C ILE A 58 0.49 -16.00 -9.78
N THR A 59 1.09 -16.97 -9.09
CA THR A 59 0.40 -17.76 -8.05
C THR A 59 0.77 -17.37 -6.62
N ALA A 60 1.91 -16.72 -6.41
CA ALA A 60 2.41 -16.34 -5.09
C ALA A 60 2.96 -14.90 -5.07
N LEU A 61 2.79 -14.23 -3.92
CA LEU A 61 3.21 -12.85 -3.70
C LEU A 61 3.96 -12.70 -2.38
N HIS A 62 5.08 -11.98 -2.38
CA HIS A 62 5.66 -11.43 -1.16
C HIS A 62 5.09 -10.04 -0.92
N ILE A 63 4.64 -9.79 0.31
CA ILE A 63 3.97 -8.54 0.66
C ILE A 63 4.94 -7.65 1.43
N LYS A 64 5.14 -6.43 0.93
CA LYS A 64 5.89 -5.38 1.60
C LYS A 64 4.94 -4.28 2.03
N ILE A 65 4.69 -4.17 3.34
CA ILE A 65 3.85 -3.14 3.93
C ILE A 65 4.68 -1.88 4.12
N ARG A 66 4.12 -0.71 3.79
CA ARG A 66 4.80 0.58 3.94
C ARG A 66 3.83 1.65 4.43
N ALA A 67 4.15 2.30 5.53
CA ALA A 67 3.56 3.58 5.91
C ALA A 67 4.34 4.76 5.30
N THR A 68 3.79 5.97 5.39
CA THR A 68 4.46 7.19 4.91
C THR A 68 5.86 7.35 5.51
N GLY A 69 6.03 6.99 6.79
CA GLY A 69 7.33 6.90 7.46
C GLY A 69 8.09 8.23 7.49
N GLY A 70 9.40 8.15 7.76
CA GLY A 70 10.26 9.33 7.90
C GLY A 70 9.79 10.24 9.03
N ASN A 71 9.49 11.50 8.68
CA ASN A 71 8.94 12.50 9.61
C ASN A 71 7.43 12.40 9.80
N GLY A 72 6.76 11.55 9.01
CA GLY A 72 5.33 11.34 9.06
C GLY A 72 4.91 10.26 10.04
N THR A 73 3.71 9.74 9.83
CA THR A 73 3.18 8.60 10.56
C THR A 73 3.90 7.31 10.14
N LYS A 74 4.39 6.58 11.13
CA LYS A 74 4.97 5.24 10.96
C LYS A 74 3.92 4.14 10.96
N THR A 75 2.71 4.45 11.41
CA THR A 75 1.59 3.51 11.43
C THR A 75 1.04 3.33 10.01
N PRO A 76 0.88 2.09 9.52
CA PRO A 76 0.23 1.84 8.25
C PRO A 76 -1.22 2.33 8.31
N GLY A 77 -1.71 2.87 7.20
CA GLY A 77 -3.05 3.44 7.17
C GLY A 77 -4.16 2.38 7.19
N PRO A 78 -5.43 2.79 7.40
CA PRO A 78 -6.55 1.89 7.68
C PRO A 78 -6.85 0.88 6.55
N GLY A 79 -6.52 1.20 5.30
CA GLY A 79 -6.71 0.30 4.16
C GLY A 79 -5.70 -0.86 4.08
N ALA A 80 -4.60 -0.84 4.84
CA ALA A 80 -3.52 -1.81 4.69
C ALA A 80 -3.94 -3.25 5.04
N GLN A 81 -4.58 -3.42 6.19
CA GLN A 81 -5.06 -4.73 6.64
C GLN A 81 -6.18 -5.27 5.75
N SER A 82 -7.07 -4.39 5.27
CA SER A 82 -8.16 -4.76 4.37
C SER A 82 -7.65 -5.25 3.01
N ALA A 83 -6.65 -4.59 2.43
CA ALA A 83 -6.03 -5.04 1.19
C ALA A 83 -5.36 -6.42 1.34
N LEU A 84 -4.62 -6.64 2.44
CA LEU A 84 -3.97 -7.92 2.71
C LEU A 84 -5.00 -9.07 2.84
N ARG A 85 -6.10 -8.80 3.55
CA ARG A 85 -7.21 -9.77 3.68
C ARG A 85 -7.88 -10.05 2.33
N ALA A 86 -8.03 -9.04 1.48
CA ALA A 86 -8.62 -9.20 0.15
C ALA A 86 -7.75 -10.05 -0.77
N LEU A 87 -6.42 -9.88 -0.73
CA LEU A 87 -5.45 -10.71 -1.46
C LEU A 87 -5.45 -12.17 -0.97
N ALA A 88 -5.56 -12.39 0.33
CA ALA A 88 -5.70 -13.74 0.88
C ALA A 88 -7.01 -14.40 0.40
N ARG A 89 -8.11 -13.65 0.40
CA ARG A 89 -9.43 -14.13 -0.02
C ARG A 89 -9.51 -14.41 -1.52
N SER A 90 -8.76 -13.68 -2.34
CA SER A 90 -8.72 -13.91 -3.79
C SER A 90 -7.95 -15.18 -4.18
N GLY A 91 -7.34 -15.89 -3.23
CA GLY A 91 -6.67 -17.17 -3.46
C GLY A 91 -5.21 -17.05 -3.89
N MET A 92 -4.58 -15.89 -3.68
CA MET A 92 -3.15 -15.71 -3.91
C MET A 92 -2.36 -16.33 -2.75
N LYS A 93 -1.29 -17.07 -3.04
CA LYS A 93 -0.40 -17.59 -1.98
C LYS A 93 0.42 -16.44 -1.41
N ILE A 94 0.23 -16.14 -0.13
CA ILE A 94 1.01 -15.12 0.57
C ILE A 94 2.29 -15.78 1.06
N GLY A 95 3.44 -15.29 0.58
CA GLY A 95 4.75 -15.68 1.05
C GLY A 95 5.15 -14.88 2.29
N ARG A 96 6.32 -14.25 2.24
CA ARG A 96 6.82 -13.41 3.33
C ARG A 96 6.09 -12.07 3.39
N ILE A 97 5.73 -11.64 4.60
CA ILE A 97 5.23 -10.30 4.89
C ILE A 97 6.34 -9.53 5.61
N GLU A 98 6.77 -8.40 5.06
CA GLU A 98 7.79 -7.53 5.65
C GLU A 98 7.25 -6.09 5.78
N ASP A 99 7.52 -5.44 6.91
CA ASP A 99 7.32 -3.99 7.04
C ASP A 99 8.59 -3.27 6.57
N VAL A 100 8.46 -2.49 5.51
CA VAL A 100 9.53 -1.67 4.91
C VAL A 100 9.26 -0.19 5.10
N THR A 101 8.51 0.18 6.14
CA THR A 101 8.28 1.57 6.54
C THR A 101 9.63 2.25 6.81
N PRO A 102 9.95 3.35 6.10
CA PRO A 102 11.25 3.99 6.25
C PRO A 102 11.38 4.58 7.66
N THR A 103 12.29 4.01 8.44
CA THR A 103 12.68 4.49 9.76
C THR A 103 14.00 5.24 9.62
N PRO A 104 13.98 6.58 9.76
CA PRO A 104 15.19 7.36 9.58
C PRO A 104 16.07 7.25 10.84
N SER A 105 17.40 7.12 10.66
CA SER A 105 18.37 7.08 11.77
C SER A 105 18.40 8.40 12.55
N ASP A 106 18.20 9.52 11.84
CA ASP A 106 17.94 10.84 12.40
C ASP A 106 16.80 11.52 11.63
N SER A 107 15.97 12.30 12.31
CA SER A 107 14.74 12.87 11.72
C SER A 107 14.91 14.33 11.38
N THR A 108 14.43 14.74 10.21
CA THR A 108 14.28 16.17 9.90
C THR A 108 13.05 16.73 10.63
N ARG A 109 12.94 18.06 10.74
CA ARG A 109 11.85 18.69 11.50
C ARG A 109 10.47 18.31 10.94
N ARG A 110 9.58 17.80 11.80
CA ARG A 110 8.19 17.48 11.44
C ARG A 110 7.36 18.72 11.09
N LYS A 111 6.39 18.56 10.19
CA LYS A 111 5.42 19.61 9.82
C LYS A 111 4.46 19.85 10.99
N GLY A 112 4.13 21.12 11.26
CA GLY A 112 3.21 21.51 12.36
C GLY A 112 3.78 22.53 13.36
N GLY A 113 4.96 23.10 13.12
CA GLY A 113 5.59 24.04 14.05
C GLY A 113 6.02 23.37 15.36
N ARG A 114 6.55 24.14 16.31
CA ARG A 114 6.98 23.60 17.62
C ARG A 114 5.81 23.12 18.49
N ARG A 115 4.65 23.76 18.33
CA ARG A 115 3.43 23.52 19.13
C ARG A 115 2.49 22.48 18.50
N GLY A 116 2.84 21.92 17.34
CA GLY A 116 2.02 20.96 16.62
C GLY A 116 0.79 21.57 15.94
N ARG A 117 -0.01 20.70 15.31
CA ARG A 117 -1.30 21.07 14.74
C ARG A 117 -2.30 21.37 15.87
N ARG A 118 -2.82 22.59 15.90
CA ARG A 118 -3.95 22.98 16.75
C ARG A 118 -5.22 22.86 15.92
N LEU A 119 -6.22 22.18 16.46
CA LEU A 119 -7.56 22.04 15.87
C LEU A 119 -8.43 23.19 16.34
#